data_AF-A0A8T9T461-F1
#
_entry.id   AF-A0A8T9T461-F1
#
_cell.length_a   1.000
_cell.length_b   1.000
_cell.length_c   1.000
_cell.angle_alpha   90.00
_cell.angle_beta   90.00
_cell.angle_gamma   90.00
#
_symmetry.space_group_name_H-M   'P 1'
#
loop_
_entity.id
_entity.type
_entity.pdbx_description
1 polymer ?
#
loop_
_entity_poly.entity_id
_entity_poly.type
_entity_poly.pdbx_seq_one_letter_code
_entity_poly.pdbx_strand_id
1 'polypeptide(L)'
;MQNTIEGLYMLHAESEIELHHLPRRLREPAAGTLSLRLLDAERVHILHVLKLKKGVKLQAAMALDIDERTLAAKLRGYESDATTNA
;
A
#
# COMPACT_ATOMS: atom_id res chain seq x y z
N MET A 1 -15.72 8.07 -9.93
CA MET A 1 -14.43 8.73 -9.64
C MET A 1 -14.40 10.02 -10.43
N GLN A 2 -14.26 11.16 -9.77
CA GLN A 2 -14.28 12.48 -10.43
C GLN A 2 -12.85 12.85 -10.85
N ASN A 3 -12.64 13.07 -12.15
CA ASN A 3 -11.33 13.35 -12.73
C ASN A 3 -10.84 14.74 -12.31
N THR A 4 -9.78 14.76 -11.49
CA THR A 4 -9.28 16.02 -10.89
C THR A 4 -8.60 16.91 -11.94
N ILE A 5 -8.02 16.31 -12.97
CA ILE A 5 -7.31 17.04 -14.04
C ILE A 5 -8.33 17.81 -14.90
N GLU A 6 -9.41 17.14 -15.27
CA GLU A 6 -10.48 17.71 -16.11
C GLU A 6 -11.20 18.87 -15.41
N GLY A 7 -11.44 18.76 -14.09
CA GLY A 7 -11.99 19.85 -13.29
C GLY A 7 -11.07 21.08 -13.21
N LEU A 8 -9.76 20.88 -13.09
CA LEU A 8 -8.80 21.99 -13.05
C LEU A 8 -8.69 22.69 -14.40
N TYR A 9 -8.73 21.94 -15.50
CA TYR A 9 -8.70 22.50 -16.85
C TYR A 9 -9.95 23.33 -17.16
N MET A 10 -11.13 22.90 -16.69
CA MET A 10 -12.38 23.62 -16.88
C MET A 10 -12.47 24.90 -16.03
N LEU A 11 -11.87 24.91 -14.84
CA LEU A 11 -11.89 26.04 -13.91
C LEU A 11 -10.80 27.08 -14.18
N HIS A 12 -9.68 26.68 -14.80
CA HIS A 12 -8.49 27.51 -15.00
C HIS A 12 -8.03 27.50 -16.46
N ALA A 13 -8.98 27.51 -17.41
CA ALA A 13 -8.73 27.33 -18.84
C ALA A 13 -7.76 28.36 -19.47
N GLU A 14 -7.50 29.49 -18.81
CA GLU A 14 -6.69 30.59 -19.35
C GLU A 14 -5.49 30.98 -18.45
N SER A 15 -5.18 30.21 -17.40
CA SER A 15 -4.12 30.53 -16.45
C SER A 15 -3.24 29.33 -16.11
N GLU A 16 -1.95 29.56 -15.82
CA GLU A 16 -1.06 28.51 -15.33
C GLU A 16 -1.58 27.90 -14.02
N ILE A 17 -1.62 26.57 -13.95
CA ILE A 17 -2.11 25.85 -12.77
C ILE A 17 -1.00 25.79 -11.72
N GLU A 18 -1.10 26.66 -10.73
CA GLU A 18 -0.23 26.60 -9.54
C GLU A 18 -0.61 25.50 -8.53
N LEU A 19 0.36 25.09 -7.70
CA LEU A 19 0.21 24.02 -6.70
C LEU A 19 -0.96 24.23 -5.73
N HIS A 20 -1.31 25.48 -5.42
CA HIS A 20 -2.39 25.80 -4.49
C HIS A 20 -3.80 25.50 -5.05
N HIS A 21 -3.93 25.37 -6.38
CA HIS A 21 -5.17 24.95 -7.05
C HIS A 21 -5.46 23.46 -6.87
N LEU A 22 -4.46 22.66 -6.51
CA LEU A 22 -4.66 21.24 -6.27
C LEU A 22 -5.55 21.01 -5.03
N PRO A 23 -6.44 20.01 -5.05
CA PRO A 23 -7.21 19.64 -3.87
C PRO A 23 -6.28 19.27 -2.70
N ARG A 24 -6.68 19.61 -1.46
CA ARG A 24 -5.83 19.48 -0.26
C ARG A 24 -5.21 18.09 -0.09
N ARG A 25 -5.94 17.03 -0.47
CA ARG A 25 -5.47 15.64 -0.44
C ARG A 25 -4.21 15.34 -1.28
N LEU A 26 -3.95 16.14 -2.30
CA LEU A 26 -2.76 16.03 -3.15
C LEU A 26 -1.64 16.96 -2.68
N ARG A 27 -1.99 18.10 -2.07
CA ARG A 27 -1.05 19.07 -1.52
C ARG A 27 -0.40 18.60 -0.23
N GLU A 28 -1.20 17.99 0.63
CA GLU A 28 -0.77 17.42 1.89
C GLU A 28 -0.75 15.91 1.70
N PRO A 29 0.42 15.30 1.43
CA PRO A 29 0.52 13.86 1.54
C PRO A 29 0.12 13.53 2.98
N ALA A 30 -0.96 12.75 3.13
CA ALA A 30 -1.35 12.27 4.43
C ALA A 30 -0.10 11.66 5.08
N ALA A 31 0.25 12.10 6.30
CA ALA A 31 1.37 11.54 7.03
C ALA A 31 1.14 10.03 7.10
N GLY A 32 1.86 9.28 6.26
CA GLY A 32 1.73 7.84 6.21
C GLY A 32 2.22 7.32 7.54
N THR A 33 1.31 6.80 8.38
CA THR A 33 1.66 6.04 9.57
C THR A 33 2.36 4.71 9.24
N LEU A 34 2.48 4.39 7.94
CA LEU A 34 3.08 3.18 7.41
C LEU A 34 4.47 3.51 6.85
N SER A 35 5.46 2.77 7.32
CA SER A 35 6.83 2.81 6.82
C SER A 35 6.88 2.50 5.31
N LEU A 36 7.63 3.31 4.56
CA LEU A 36 7.88 3.12 3.13
C LEU A 36 8.90 2.01 2.83
N ARG A 37 9.40 1.29 3.85
CA ARG A 37 10.30 0.17 3.61
C ARG A 37 9.54 -0.96 2.95
N LEU A 38 10.12 -1.51 1.89
CA LEU A 38 9.55 -2.63 1.14
C LEU A 38 9.12 -3.79 2.04
N LEU A 39 9.93 -4.10 3.07
CA LEU A 39 9.65 -5.17 4.04
C LEU A 39 8.34 -4.94 4.81
N ASP A 40 8.08 -3.71 5.25
CA ASP A 40 6.89 -3.38 6.04
C ASP A 40 5.64 -3.42 5.14
N ALA A 41 5.73 -2.89 3.92
CA ALA A 41 4.66 -2.95 2.93
C ALA A 41 4.34 -4.40 2.53
N GLU A 42 5.37 -5.21 2.29
CA GLU A 42 5.22 -6.64 1.97
C GLU A 42 4.55 -7.40 3.12
N ARG A 43 5.00 -7.19 4.35
CA ARG A 43 4.42 -7.82 5.54
C ARG A 43 2.93 -7.49 5.70
N VAL A 44 2.57 -6.21 5.60
CA VAL A 44 1.17 -5.77 5.70
C VAL A 44 0.33 -6.40 4.60
N HIS A 45 0.85 -6.43 3.37
CA HIS A 45 0.15 -7.02 2.24
C HIS A 45 -0.10 -8.53 2.42
N ILE A 46 0.93 -9.30 2.80
CA ILE A 46 0.82 -10.74 3.04
C ILE A 46 -0.18 -11.04 4.17
N LEU A 47 -0.11 -10.32 5.29
CA LEU A 47 -1.04 -10.49 6.41
C LEU A 47 -2.48 -10.15 6.00
N HIS A 48 -2.67 -9.13 5.18
CA HIS A 48 -3.98 -8.76 4.66
C HIS A 48 -4.56 -9.87 3.76
N VAL A 49 -3.77 -10.42 2.84
CA VAL A 49 -4.22 -11.51 1.96
C VAL A 49 -4.54 -12.78 2.77
N LEU A 50 -3.74 -13.11 3.79
CA LEU A 50 -4.04 -14.22 4.70
C LEU A 50 -5.37 -14.03 5.42
N LYS A 51 -5.67 -12.82 5.89
CA LYS A 51 -6.96 -12.49 6.52
C LYS A 51 -8.12 -12.67 5.53
N LEU A 52 -7.98 -12.20 4.29
CA LEU A 52 -8.98 -12.36 3.24
C LEU A 52 -9.25 -13.82 2.89
N LYS A 53 -8.21 -14.67 2.94
CA LYS A 53 -8.31 -16.12 2.67
C LYS A 53 -8.54 -16.95 3.94
N LYS A 54 -8.99 -16.34 5.05
CA LYS A 54 -9.29 -17.02 6.32
C LYS A 54 -8.14 -17.89 6.86
N GLY A 55 -6.90 -17.49 6.61
CA GLY A 55 -5.70 -18.21 7.06
C GLY A 55 -5.32 -19.44 6.22
N VAL A 56 -6.01 -19.71 5.10
CA VAL A 56 -5.66 -20.82 4.21
C VAL A 56 -4.40 -20.47 3.41
N LYS A 57 -3.25 -21.02 3.83
CA LYS A 57 -1.91 -20.70 3.28
C LYS A 57 -1.80 -20.96 1.79
N LEU A 58 -2.30 -22.10 1.31
CA LEU A 58 -2.29 -22.43 -0.12
C LEU A 58 -3.05 -21.39 -0.96
N GLN A 59 -4.24 -20.99 -0.51
CA GLN A 59 -5.05 -19.99 -1.23
C GLN A 59 -4.44 -18.59 -1.16
N ALA A 60 -3.77 -18.25 -0.06
CA ALA A 60 -3.03 -16.99 0.08
C ALA A 60 -1.79 -16.98 -0.83
N ALA A 61 -1.05 -18.07 -0.89
CA ALA A 61 0.11 -18.25 -1.78
C ALA A 61 -0.30 -18.12 -3.26
N MET A 62 -1.39 -18.79 -3.66
CA MET A 62 -1.96 -18.65 -5.00
C MET A 62 -2.40 -17.21 -5.32
N ALA A 63 -2.99 -16.50 -4.35
CA ALA A 63 -3.42 -15.12 -4.56
C ALA A 63 -2.27 -14.11 -4.62
N LEU A 64 -1.12 -14.46 -4.03
CA LEU A 64 0.12 -13.67 -4.04
C LEU A 64 1.06 -14.08 -5.18
N ASP A 65 0.70 -15.09 -5.98
CA ASP A 65 1.52 -15.68 -7.05
C ASP A 65 2.92 -16.10 -6.56
N ILE A 66 2.97 -16.73 -5.38
CA ILE A 66 4.20 -17.28 -4.79
C ILE A 66 4.00 -18.72 -4.35
N ASP A 67 5.10 -19.46 -4.24
CA ASP A 67 5.08 -20.79 -3.64
C ASP A 67 4.73 -20.74 -2.15
N GLU A 68 4.03 -21.77 -1.67
CA GLU A 68 3.70 -21.91 -0.26
C GLU A 68 4.95 -21.96 0.63
N ARG A 69 6.06 -22.52 0.12
CA ARG A 69 7.37 -22.54 0.80
C ARG A 69 7.92 -21.12 0.99
N THR A 70 7.77 -20.28 -0.02
CA THR A 70 8.21 -18.88 -0.01
C THR A 70 7.36 -18.06 0.97
N LEU A 71 6.03 -18.27 0.96
CA LEU A 71 5.13 -17.67 1.94
C LEU A 71 5.51 -18.07 3.38
N ALA A 72 5.76 -19.36 3.62
CA ALA A 72 6.15 -19.86 4.94
C ALA A 72 7.51 -19.30 5.40
N ALA A 73 8.48 -19.17 4.49
CA ALA A 73 9.78 -18.57 4.79
C ALA A 73 9.65 -17.09 5.17
N LYS A 74 8.85 -16.32 4.42
CA LYS A 74 8.61 -14.90 4.70
C LYS A 74 7.93 -14.69 6.06
N LEU A 75 6.93 -15.50 6.39
CA LEU A 75 6.25 -15.44 7.68
C LEU A 75 7.20 -15.70 8.86
N ARG A 76 8.08 -16.71 8.76
CA ARG A 76 9.12 -16.96 9.78
C ARG A 76 10.10 -15.80 9.92
N GLY A 77 10.49 -15.19 8.80
CA GLY A 77 11.33 -13.99 8.80
C GLY A 77 10.73 -12.86 9.63
N TYR A 78 9.43 -12.59 9.44
CA TYR A 78 8.73 -11.53 10.18
C TYR A 78 8.57 -11.79 11.69
N GLU A 79 8.46 -13.06 12.12
CA GLU A 79 8.45 -13.42 13.54
C GLU A 79 9.81 -13.16 14.20
N SER A 80 10.89 -13.44 13.47
CA SER A 80 12.27 -13.21 13.91
C SER A 80 12.57 -11.72 14.10
N ASP A 81 12.12 -10.89 13.15
CA ASP A 81 12.30 -9.44 13.16
C ASP A 81 11.47 -8.75 14.24
N ALA A 82 10.30 -9.29 14.59
CA ALA A 82 9.47 -8.78 15.68
C ALA A 82 10.10 -9.01 17.06
N THR A 83 10.92 -10.06 17.20
CA THR A 83 11.56 -10.42 18.48
C THR A 83 12.89 -9.68 18.71
N THR A 84 13.50 -9.16 17.64
CA THR A 84 14.79 -8.43 17.71
C THR A 84 14.62 -6.93 18.04
N ASN A 85 13.41 -6.40 17.94
CA ASN A 85 13.06 -5.00 18.22
C ASN A 85 12.16 -4.81 19.46
N ALA A 86 12.10 -5.82 20.36
CA ALA A 86 11.39 -5.76 21.64
C ALA A 86 12.38 -5.69 22.80
#